data_AF-A0AA91FNP9-F1
#
_entry.id   AF-A0AA91FNP9-F1
#
_cell.length_a   1.000
_cell.length_b   1.000
_cell.length_c   1.000
_cell.angle_alpha   90.00
_cell.angle_beta   90.00
_cell.angle_gamma   90.00
#
_symmetry.space_group_name_H-M   'P 1'
#
loop_
_entity.id
_entity.type
_entity.pdbx_description
1 polymer ?
#
loop_
_entity_poly.entity_id
_entity_poly.type
_entity_poly.pdbx_seq_one_letter_code
_entity_poly.pdbx_strand_id
1 'polypeptide(L)'
;MKHSAIVTLFASMVLPFAAHAANPQYVNACATQMTEKHITDAASAKKVCTCVVDEQSKVTQAQKNELDTWVKSGKDVRQNKTFQTISARMKACGNGVKFNKARP
;
A
#
# COMPACT_ATOMS: atom_id res chain seq x y z
N MET A 1 22.58 0.27 1.30
CA MET A 1 21.30 -0.41 0.96
C MET A 1 20.17 0.33 1.68
N LYS A 2 19.66 1.42 1.09
CA LYS A 2 18.57 2.23 1.67
C LYS A 2 17.24 1.74 1.08
N HIS A 3 16.83 0.53 1.42
CA HIS A 3 15.52 0.03 1.06
C HIS A 3 14.51 0.67 2.01
N SER A 4 13.75 1.62 1.48
CA SER A 4 12.63 2.28 2.14
C SER A 4 11.75 1.28 2.87
N ALA A 5 11.75 1.32 4.20
CA ALA A 5 10.87 0.52 5.07
C ALA A 5 9.39 0.64 4.71
N ILE A 6 9.02 1.72 4.01
CA ILE A 6 7.70 1.94 3.43
C ILE A 6 7.32 0.82 2.45
N VAL A 7 8.23 0.37 1.57
CA VAL A 7 7.93 -0.63 0.54
C VAL A 7 7.72 -2.02 1.14
N THR A 8 8.46 -2.38 2.20
CA THR A 8 8.34 -3.69 2.86
C THR A 8 7.00 -3.82 3.60
N LEU A 9 6.48 -2.73 4.16
CA LEU A 9 5.14 -2.73 4.79
C LEU A 9 4.02 -2.93 3.79
N PHE A 10 4.13 -2.34 2.59
CA PHE A 10 3.17 -2.57 1.51
C PHE A 10 3.22 -4.01 0.98
N ALA A 11 4.40 -4.64 0.97
CA ALA A 11 4.55 -6.03 0.52
C ALA A 11 3.98 -7.06 1.50
N SER A 12 4.00 -6.78 2.82
CA SER A 12 3.43 -7.66 3.85
C SER A 12 1.91 -7.52 3.99
N MET A 13 1.33 -6.43 3.51
CA MET A 13 -0.12 -6.29 3.33
C MET A 13 -0.52 -6.78 1.96
N VAL A 14 -0.32 -8.08 1.71
CA VAL A 14 -1.11 -8.80 0.70
C VAL A 14 -2.53 -8.93 1.28
N LEU A 15 -3.22 -7.80 1.44
CA LEU A 15 -4.64 -7.81 1.68
C LEU A 15 -5.25 -8.48 0.45
N PRO A 16 -5.99 -9.59 0.61
CA PRO A 16 -6.65 -10.22 -0.52
C PRO A 16 -7.44 -9.12 -1.23
N PHE A 17 -7.17 -8.96 -2.52
CA PHE A 17 -7.54 -7.83 -3.37
C PHE A 17 -9.06 -7.62 -3.57
N ALA A 18 -9.87 -8.08 -2.62
CA ALA A 18 -11.28 -7.81 -2.40
C ALA A 18 -11.45 -6.58 -1.48
N ALA A 19 -10.67 -5.52 -1.70
CA ALA A 19 -10.96 -4.21 -1.12
C ALA A 19 -12.21 -3.63 -1.81
N HIS A 20 -13.39 -4.07 -1.39
CA HIS A 20 -14.61 -3.29 -1.59
C HIS A 20 -14.44 -2.01 -0.76
N ALA A 21 -14.64 -0.85 -1.40
CA ALA A 21 -14.48 0.52 -0.89
C ALA A 21 -14.28 0.67 0.63
N ALA A 22 -13.16 1.27 1.06
CA ALA A 22 -12.86 1.69 2.44
C ALA A 22 -13.46 0.80 3.55
N ASN A 23 -13.47 -0.53 3.39
CA ASN A 23 -14.13 -1.41 4.34
C ASN A 23 -13.47 -1.22 5.72
N PRO A 24 -14.25 -0.86 6.76
CA PRO A 24 -13.73 -0.52 8.08
C PRO A 24 -12.84 -1.60 8.68
N GLN A 25 -13.09 -2.87 8.36
CA GLN A 25 -12.30 -4.00 8.83
C GLN A 25 -10.87 -3.96 8.29
N TYR A 26 -10.68 -3.67 7.00
CA TYR A 26 -9.34 -3.56 6.40
C TYR A 26 -8.62 -2.30 6.84
N VAL A 27 -9.33 -1.19 7.00
CA VAL A 27 -8.78 0.06 7.53
C VAL A 27 -8.26 -0.15 8.96
N ASN A 28 -9.07 -0.78 9.82
CA ASN A 28 -8.67 -1.05 11.21
C ASN A 28 -7.50 -2.03 11.28
N ALA A 29 -7.51 -3.13 10.53
CA ALA A 29 -6.39 -4.08 10.51
C ALA A 29 -5.08 -3.43 10.06
N CYS A 30 -5.13 -2.58 9.02
CA CYS A 30 -3.98 -1.80 8.57
C CYS A 30 -3.51 -0.82 9.65
N ALA A 31 -4.42 -0.06 10.25
CA ALA A 31 -4.08 0.96 11.24
C ALA A 31 -3.50 0.36 12.53
N THR A 32 -4.04 -0.78 12.97
CA THR A 32 -3.51 -1.57 14.09
C THR A 32 -2.08 -1.99 13.82
N GLN A 33 -1.79 -2.62 12.67
CA GLN A 33 -0.43 -3.04 12.35
C GLN A 33 0.55 -1.85 12.27
N MET A 34 0.11 -0.72 11.70
CA MET A 34 0.94 0.48 11.62
C MET A 34 1.26 1.06 13.00
N THR A 35 0.30 1.01 13.92
CA THR A 35 0.46 1.53 15.28
C THR A 35 1.29 0.57 16.14
N GLU A 36 1.00 -0.73 16.11
CA GLU A 36 1.70 -1.78 16.89
C GLU A 36 3.17 -1.91 16.48
N LYS A 37 3.48 -1.75 15.20
CA LYS A 37 4.88 -1.73 14.70
C LYS A 37 5.54 -0.37 14.89
N HIS A 38 4.90 0.56 15.60
CA HIS A 38 5.39 1.91 15.87
C HIS A 38 5.80 2.66 14.59
N ILE A 39 5.06 2.50 13.49
CA ILE A 39 5.36 3.18 12.23
C ILE A 39 4.84 4.60 12.22
N THR A 40 3.69 4.86 12.84
CA THR A 40 3.09 6.19 12.98
C THR A 40 2.06 6.16 14.12
N ASP A 41 1.58 7.33 14.57
CA ASP A 41 0.48 7.39 15.54
C ASP A 41 -0.85 6.85 14.98
N ALA A 42 -1.80 6.52 15.86
CA ALA A 42 -3.08 5.90 15.47
C ALA A 42 -3.94 6.78 14.53
N ALA A 43 -3.92 8.10 14.68
CA ALA A 43 -4.72 9.00 13.85
C ALA A 43 -4.15 9.07 12.42
N SER A 44 -2.83 9.20 12.32
CA SER A 44 -2.06 9.12 11.08
C SER A 44 -2.20 7.75 10.42
N ALA A 45 -2.13 6.66 11.19
CA ALA A 45 -2.30 5.30 10.69
C ALA A 45 -3.68 5.13 10.05
N LYS A 46 -4.74 5.56 10.75
CA LYS A 46 -6.11 5.51 10.21
C LYS A 46 -6.23 6.32 8.91
N LYS A 47 -5.67 7.53 8.87
CA LYS A 47 -5.68 8.38 7.66
C LYS A 47 -5.00 7.70 6.47
N VAL A 48 -3.79 7.17 6.65
CA VAL A 48 -3.04 6.46 5.60
C VAL A 48 -3.81 5.24 5.14
N CYS A 49 -4.27 4.41 6.08
CA CYS A 49 -4.96 3.15 5.78
C CYS A 49 -6.30 3.36 5.08
N THR A 50 -7.08 4.38 5.47
CA THR A 50 -8.29 4.76 4.74
C THR A 50 -7.97 5.12 3.29
N CYS A 51 -6.97 5.97 3.05
CA CYS A 51 -6.56 6.36 1.70
C CYS A 51 -6.06 5.15 0.89
N VAL A 52 -5.23 4.29 1.50
CA VAL A 52 -4.67 3.11 0.82
C VAL A 52 -5.76 2.11 0.44
N VAL A 53 -6.72 1.84 1.32
CA VAL A 53 -7.85 0.92 1.00
C VAL A 53 -8.74 1.54 -0.09
N ASP A 54 -8.97 2.84 -0.05
CA ASP A 54 -9.72 3.56 -1.10
C ASP A 54 -9.00 3.50 -2.46
N GLU A 55 -7.71 3.82 -2.52
CA GLU A 55 -6.91 3.71 -3.75
C GLU A 55 -6.82 2.27 -4.26
N GLN A 56 -6.80 1.27 -3.37
CA GLN A 56 -6.81 -0.14 -3.78
C GLN A 56 -8.14 -0.53 -4.42
N SER A 57 -9.25 0.02 -3.94
CA SER A 57 -10.57 -0.22 -4.52
C SER A 57 -10.72 0.35 -5.94
N LYS A 58 -9.91 1.36 -6.29
CA LYS A 58 -9.86 1.98 -7.62
C LYS A 58 -9.00 1.18 -8.61
N VAL A 59 -8.26 0.17 -8.16
CA VAL A 59 -7.44 -0.67 -9.05
C VAL A 59 -8.36 -1.63 -9.80
N THR A 60 -8.47 -1.43 -11.11
CA THR A 60 -9.36 -2.23 -11.97
C THR A 60 -8.82 -3.64 -12.20
N GLN A 61 -9.72 -4.57 -12.56
CA GLN A 61 -9.32 -5.94 -12.91
C GLN A 61 -8.37 -5.98 -14.12
N ALA A 62 -8.56 -5.09 -15.10
CA ALA A 62 -7.67 -4.98 -16.25
C ALA A 62 -6.23 -4.63 -15.84
N GLN A 63 -6.08 -3.66 -14.94
CA GLN A 63 -4.77 -3.29 -14.38
C GLN A 63 -4.17 -4.45 -13.57
N LYS A 64 -4.97 -5.20 -12.81
CA LYS A 64 -4.50 -6.41 -12.09
C LYS A 64 -3.98 -7.47 -13.06
N ASN A 65 -4.73 -7.76 -14.13
CA ASN A 65 -4.35 -8.76 -15.13
C ASN A 65 -3.09 -8.34 -15.90
N GLU A 66 -2.94 -7.05 -16.21
CA GLU A 66 -1.73 -6.50 -16.82
C GLU A 66 -0.50 -6.76 -15.95
N LEU A 67 -0.59 -6.43 -14.66
CA LEU A 67 0.50 -6.63 -13.70
C LEU A 67 0.83 -8.12 -13.51
N ASP A 68 -0.19 -8.97 -13.38
CA ASP A 68 -0.02 -10.42 -13.26
C ASP A 68 0.67 -11.00 -14.51
N THR A 69 0.26 -10.60 -15.71
CA THR A 69 0.89 -10.99 -16.97
C THR A 69 2.36 -10.52 -17.01
N TRP A 70 2.63 -9.29 -16.55
CA TRP A 70 3.97 -8.74 -16.52
C TRP A 70 4.89 -9.56 -15.60
N VAL A 71 4.42 -9.90 -14.39
CA VAL A 71 5.14 -10.73 -13.43
C VAL A 71 5.37 -12.13 -13.98
N LYS A 72 4.34 -12.77 -14.56
CA LYS A 72 4.45 -14.10 -15.18
C LYS A 72 5.43 -14.13 -16.35
N SER A 73 5.61 -13.01 -17.05
CA SER A 73 6.62 -12.89 -18.11
C SER A 73 8.06 -12.74 -17.60
N GLY A 74 8.29 -12.76 -16.28
CA GLY A 74 9.61 -12.61 -15.67
C GLY A 74 10.14 -11.17 -15.72
N LYS A 75 9.33 -10.21 -16.16
CA LYS A 75 9.73 -8.80 -16.23
C LYS A 75 9.63 -8.16 -14.85
N ASP A 76 10.52 -7.20 -14.61
CA ASP A 76 10.44 -6.36 -13.41
C ASP A 76 9.17 -5.49 -13.47
N VAL A 77 8.22 -5.76 -12.57
CA VAL A 77 6.95 -5.04 -12.45
C VAL A 77 7.14 -3.55 -12.17
N ARG A 78 8.29 -3.15 -11.60
CA ARG A 78 8.60 -1.74 -11.33
C ARG A 78 8.78 -0.93 -12.61
N GLN A 79 9.07 -1.59 -13.73
CA GLN A 79 9.17 -0.96 -15.05
C GLN A 79 7.80 -0.78 -15.72
N ASN A 80 6.75 -1.44 -15.21
CA ASN A 80 5.41 -1.32 -15.75
C ASN A 80 4.78 0.04 -15.36
N LYS A 81 4.20 0.76 -16.34
CA LYS A 81 3.60 2.09 -16.12
C LYS A 81 2.34 2.03 -15.24
N THR A 82 1.53 0.98 -15.38
CA THR A 82 0.37 0.75 -14.51
C THR A 82 0.82 0.58 -13.06
N PHE A 83 1.88 -0.20 -12.81
CA PHE A 83 2.47 -0.34 -11.47
C PHE A 83 2.96 0.99 -10.92
N GLN A 84 3.72 1.76 -11.71
CA GLN A 84 4.24 3.06 -11.29
C GLN A 84 3.11 4.04 -10.94
N THR A 85 2.04 4.06 -11.72
CA THR A 85 0.86 4.90 -11.49
C THR A 85 0.16 4.52 -10.18
N ILE A 86 -0.08 3.23 -9.96
CA ILE A 86 -0.69 2.73 -8.72
C ILE A 86 0.23 3.05 -7.53
N SER A 87 1.52 2.78 -7.65
CA SER A 87 2.51 3.06 -6.60
C SER A 87 2.57 4.54 -6.24
N ALA A 88 2.48 5.44 -7.23
CA ALA A 88 2.47 6.89 -6.99
C ALA A 88 1.23 7.31 -6.18
N ARG A 89 0.04 6.79 -6.53
CA ARG A 89 -1.21 7.03 -5.78
C ARG A 89 -1.10 6.53 -4.34
N MET A 90 -0.60 5.31 -4.13
CA MET A 90 -0.39 4.75 -2.78
C MET A 90 0.60 5.58 -1.96
N LYS A 91 1.69 6.06 -2.56
CA LYS A 91 2.66 6.92 -1.88
C LYS A 91 2.04 8.24 -1.45
N ALA A 92 1.17 8.82 -2.27
CA ALA A 92 0.48 10.08 -1.94
C ALA A 92 -0.37 9.97 -0.66
N CYS A 93 -0.86 8.77 -0.31
CA CYS A 93 -1.56 8.54 0.95
C CYS A 93 -0.72 8.83 2.20
N GLY A 94 0.62 8.75 2.10
CA GLY A 94 1.54 9.10 3.19
C GLY A 94 1.89 10.59 3.27
N ASN A 95 1.42 11.42 2.35
CA ASN A 95 1.78 12.84 2.33
C ASN A 95 1.25 13.57 3.57
N GLY A 96 2.14 14.28 4.26
CA GLY A 96 1.82 15.00 5.49
C GLY A 96 1.65 14.12 6.72
N VAL A 97 2.02 12.84 6.64
CA VAL A 97 2.02 11.91 7.79
C VAL A 97 3.42 11.80 8.36
N LYS A 98 3.52 11.90 9.69
CA LYS A 98 4.79 11.72 10.41
C LYS A 98 5.02 10.24 10.65
N PHE A 99 5.78 9.62 9.75
CA PHE A 99 6.28 8.27 9.98
C PHE A 99 7.45 8.30 10.96
N ASN A 100 7.40 7.44 11.96
CA ASN A 100 8.51 7.18 12.84
C ASN A 100 9.67 6.60 12.01
N LYS A 101 10.90 7.02 12.31
CA LYS A 101 12.08 6.43 11.67
C LYS A 101 12.07 4.92 11.92
N ALA A 102 12.28 4.14 10.86
CA ALA A 102 12.49 2.71 10.99
C ALA A 102 13.56 2.47 12.05
N ARG A 103 13.23 1.68 13.09
CA ARG A 103 14.22 1.23 14.06
C ARG A 103 15.28 0.43 13.26
N PRO A 104 16.58 0.73 13.44
CA PRO A 104 17.65 -0.02 12.79
C PRO A 104 17.57 -1.52 13.08
#